data_AF-H8XQP2-F1
#
_entry.id   AF-H8XQP2-F1
#
_cell.length_a   1.000
_cell.length_b   1.000
_cell.length_c   1.000
_cell.angle_alpha   90.00
_cell.angle_beta   90.00
_cell.angle_gamma   90.00
#
_symmetry.space_group_name_H-M   'P 1'
#
loop_
_entity.id
_entity.type
_entity.pdbx_description
1 polymer ?
#
loop_
_entity_poly.entity_id
_entity_poly.type
_entity_poly.pdbx_seq_one_letter_code
_entity_poly.pdbx_strand_id
1 'polypeptide(L)'
;MLGISNIFNKDYPEFWKKYTESFKFKATKYVVISLETSGIDPEKDVIMAIAATSVIGNRIIIKDSFELFIQRINENSSELTNEFITVNKFEKISENDAIVTLLNYLSNSIIIGHRVNFDIEMLDKCLSRMKLGKIRNEAYDIEAMFNKLQETNDKSYSLEHMGKALKINLSDRNSVSDDAYSIALLFLKLKDKLGIQ
;
A
#
# COMPACT_ATOMS: atom_id res chain seq x y z
N MET A 1 47.53 6.53 4.94
CA MET A 1 46.27 7.09 5.45
C MET A 1 45.34 7.23 4.25
N LEU A 2 44.64 6.16 3.88
CA LEU A 2 43.73 6.14 2.74
C LEU A 2 42.38 6.68 3.20
N GLY A 3 41.96 7.80 2.58
CA GLY A 3 40.75 8.53 2.93
C GLY A 3 39.49 7.71 2.67
N ILE A 4 38.66 7.59 3.70
CA ILE A 4 37.39 6.86 3.74
C ILE A 4 36.24 7.68 3.10
N SER A 5 36.55 8.64 2.23
CA SER A 5 35.62 9.71 1.86
C SER A 5 34.76 9.46 0.61
N ASN A 6 34.65 8.22 0.10
CA ASN A 6 33.90 7.94 -1.14
C ASN A 6 32.75 6.93 -1.01
N ILE A 7 32.24 6.66 0.19
CA ILE A 7 31.21 5.60 0.40
C ILE A 7 29.76 6.13 0.43
N PHE A 8 29.51 7.45 0.51
CA PHE A 8 28.15 7.96 0.81
C PHE A 8 27.70 9.17 -0.01
N ASN A 9 27.76 9.12 -1.34
CA ASN A 9 26.98 10.05 -2.17
C ASN A 9 26.25 9.26 -3.26
N LYS A 10 25.26 8.45 -2.85
CA LYS A 10 24.28 7.93 -3.79
C LYS A 10 23.34 9.08 -4.15
N ASP A 11 23.42 9.56 -5.38
CA ASP A 11 22.52 10.60 -5.86
C ASP A 11 21.14 10.00 -6.11
N TYR A 12 20.25 10.16 -5.14
CA TYR A 12 18.88 9.67 -5.23
C TYR A 12 18.01 10.59 -6.10
N PRO A 13 16.99 10.05 -6.79
CA PRO A 13 16.05 10.87 -7.53
C PRO A 13 15.26 11.80 -6.59
N GLU A 14 14.82 12.93 -7.12
CA GLU A 14 14.22 14.02 -6.33
C GLU A 14 12.97 13.58 -5.55
N PHE A 15 12.12 12.73 -6.13
CA PHE A 15 10.94 12.21 -5.43
C PHE A 15 11.32 11.40 -4.17
N TRP A 16 12.44 10.65 -4.22
CA TRP A 16 12.91 9.85 -3.10
C TRP A 16 13.50 10.74 -2.00
N LYS A 17 14.25 11.78 -2.38
CA LYS A 17 14.73 12.81 -1.45
C LYS A 17 13.53 13.45 -0.74
N LYS A 18 12.55 13.95 -1.48
CA LYS A 18 11.31 14.53 -0.92
C LYS A 18 10.57 13.56 0.02
N TYR A 19 10.39 12.31 -0.39
CA TYR A 19 9.77 11.27 0.45
C TYR A 19 10.54 11.09 1.76
N THR A 20 11.85 10.88 1.70
CA THR A 20 12.67 10.67 2.89
C THR A 20 12.79 11.90 3.79
N GLU A 21 12.73 13.11 3.24
CA GLU A 21 12.73 14.36 4.00
C GLU A 21 11.42 14.62 4.74
N SER A 22 10.28 14.14 4.23
CA SER A 22 8.99 14.31 4.88
C SER A 22 8.96 13.75 6.31
N PHE A 23 9.77 12.73 6.60
CA PHE A 23 9.90 12.11 7.93
C PHE A 23 10.59 13.00 8.98
N LYS A 24 11.09 14.19 8.60
CA LYS A 24 11.52 15.22 9.55
C LYS A 24 10.33 15.82 10.32
N PHE A 25 9.10 15.60 9.84
CA PHE A 25 7.87 16.10 10.44
C PHE A 25 7.02 14.96 10.99
N LYS A 26 6.10 15.28 11.91
CA LYS A 26 5.11 14.31 12.41
C LYS A 26 4.08 13.99 11.32
N ALA A 27 3.66 12.73 11.25
CA ALA A 27 2.57 12.30 10.39
C ALA A 27 1.27 13.01 10.79
N THR A 28 0.51 13.49 9.80
CA THR A 28 -0.78 14.19 10.03
C THR A 28 -1.98 13.46 9.42
N LYS A 29 -1.73 12.37 8.69
CA LYS A 29 -2.77 11.56 8.05
C LYS A 29 -2.39 10.09 8.08
N TYR A 30 -3.41 9.25 7.99
CA TYR A 30 -3.28 7.85 7.63
C TYR A 30 -3.50 7.72 6.13
N VAL A 31 -2.82 6.78 5.51
CA VAL A 31 -3.07 6.35 4.13
C VAL A 31 -3.39 4.87 4.16
N VAL A 32 -4.62 4.56 3.76
CA VAL A 32 -5.07 3.19 3.61
C VAL A 32 -4.64 2.71 2.23
N ILE A 33 -4.00 1.55 2.16
CA ILE A 33 -3.58 0.93 0.90
C ILE A 33 -4.20 -0.46 0.75
N SER A 34 -4.38 -0.88 -0.50
CA SER A 34 -4.59 -2.27 -0.89
C SER A 34 -3.85 -2.52 -2.20
N LEU A 35 -3.25 -3.70 -2.34
CA LEU A 35 -2.57 -4.13 -3.55
C LEU A 35 -3.29 -5.34 -4.15
N GLU A 36 -3.40 -5.34 -5.48
CA GLU A 36 -3.67 -6.55 -6.23
C GLU A 36 -2.34 -7.08 -6.76
N THR A 37 -2.04 -8.35 -6.51
CA THR A 37 -0.78 -8.99 -6.89
C THR A 37 -1.05 -10.24 -7.72
N SER A 38 -0.06 -10.69 -8.50
CA SER A 38 -0.22 -11.93 -9.29
C SER A 38 -0.21 -13.23 -8.49
N GLY A 39 0.11 -13.13 -7.21
CA GLY A 39 0.27 -14.24 -6.27
C GLY A 39 0.73 -13.71 -4.92
N ILE A 40 1.26 -14.60 -4.08
CA ILE A 40 1.56 -14.34 -2.65
C ILE A 40 3.05 -14.49 -2.30
N ASP A 41 3.93 -14.57 -3.28
CA ASP A 41 5.39 -14.68 -3.07
C ASP A 41 6.09 -13.39 -3.50
N PRO A 42 6.54 -12.52 -2.57
CA PRO A 42 7.18 -11.25 -2.93
C PRO A 42 8.47 -11.37 -3.76
N GLU A 43 9.09 -12.54 -3.81
CA GLU A 43 10.27 -12.77 -4.67
C GLU A 43 9.90 -13.05 -6.12
N LYS A 44 8.71 -13.59 -6.38
CA LYS A 44 8.28 -14.06 -7.72
C LYS A 44 7.14 -13.24 -8.31
N ASP A 45 6.25 -12.77 -7.47
CA ASP A 45 5.05 -12.06 -7.86
C ASP A 45 5.28 -10.57 -8.03
N VAL A 46 4.37 -9.94 -8.77
CA VAL A 46 4.40 -8.50 -9.06
C VAL A 46 3.09 -7.84 -8.68
N ILE A 47 3.15 -6.53 -8.44
CA ILE A 47 1.98 -5.71 -8.21
C ILE A 47 1.26 -5.49 -9.55
N MET A 48 -0.04 -5.75 -9.58
CA MET A 48 -0.92 -5.55 -10.73
C MET A 48 -1.75 -4.28 -10.60
N ALA A 49 -2.17 -3.93 -9.38
CA ALA A 49 -2.88 -2.69 -9.10
C ALA A 49 -2.59 -2.18 -7.68
N ILE A 50 -2.73 -0.87 -7.50
CA ILE A 50 -2.57 -0.17 -6.23
C ILE A 50 -3.77 0.73 -6.02
N ALA A 51 -4.45 0.59 -4.89
CA ALA A 51 -5.39 1.60 -4.41
C ALA A 51 -4.87 2.27 -3.14
N ALA A 52 -5.13 3.56 -3.03
CA ALA A 52 -4.84 4.31 -1.82
C ALA A 52 -5.94 5.32 -1.52
N THR A 53 -6.27 5.53 -0.25
CA THR A 53 -7.25 6.52 0.22
C THR A 53 -6.77 7.18 1.50
N SER A 54 -6.91 8.50 1.62
CA SER A 54 -6.49 9.18 2.86
C SER A 54 -7.57 9.17 3.93
N VAL A 55 -7.12 9.06 5.17
CA VAL A 55 -7.93 9.24 6.37
C VAL A 55 -7.29 10.34 7.20
N ILE A 56 -8.07 11.40 7.47
CA ILE A 56 -7.63 12.55 8.26
C ILE A 56 -8.55 12.68 9.47
N GLY A 57 -7.97 12.55 10.67
CA GLY A 57 -8.75 12.39 11.90
C GLY A 57 -9.62 11.13 11.82
N ASN A 58 -10.94 11.31 11.89
CA ASN A 58 -11.92 10.21 11.82
C ASN A 58 -12.75 10.24 10.51
N ARG A 59 -12.17 10.73 9.41
CA ARG A 59 -12.87 10.89 8.12
C ARG A 59 -12.07 10.30 6.97
N ILE A 60 -12.75 9.51 6.15
CA ILE A 60 -12.25 9.07 4.84
C ILE A 60 -12.43 10.22 3.86
N ILE A 61 -11.37 10.60 3.15
CA ILE A 61 -11.41 11.69 2.18
C ILE A 61 -11.55 11.09 0.78
N ILE A 62 -12.78 10.80 0.36
CA ILE A 62 -13.06 10.11 -0.92
C ILE A 62 -12.44 10.80 -2.15
N LYS A 63 -12.39 12.14 -2.15
CA LYS A 63 -11.77 12.91 -3.25
C LYS A 63 -10.24 12.81 -3.29
N ASP A 64 -9.64 12.30 -2.21
CA ASP A 64 -8.21 12.09 -2.04
C ASP A 64 -7.99 10.58 -1.97
N SER A 65 -8.19 9.95 -3.12
CA SER A 65 -7.99 8.52 -3.34
C SER A 65 -7.63 8.27 -4.80
N PHE A 66 -6.95 7.17 -5.07
CA PHE A 66 -6.69 6.73 -6.43
C PHE A 66 -6.71 5.20 -6.54
N GLU A 67 -6.83 4.73 -7.77
CA GLU A 67 -6.62 3.34 -8.19
C GLU A 67 -5.73 3.37 -9.44
N LEU A 68 -4.62 2.64 -9.40
CA LEU A 68 -3.63 2.57 -10.49
C LEU A 68 -3.50 1.12 -10.95
N PHE A 69 -3.56 0.91 -12.26
CA PHE A 69 -3.31 -0.39 -12.88
C PHE A 69 -1.92 -0.39 -13.51
N ILE A 70 -1.14 -1.44 -13.26
CA ILE A 70 0.25 -1.53 -13.69
C ILE A 70 0.34 -2.33 -14.99
N GLN A 71 1.04 -1.80 -15.99
CA GLN A 71 1.32 -2.48 -17.24
C GLN A 71 2.41 -3.55 -17.02
N ARG A 72 2.14 -4.78 -17.46
CA ARG A 72 3.15 -5.82 -17.59
C ARG A 72 3.90 -5.66 -18.91
N ILE A 73 5.21 -5.53 -18.83
CA ILE A 73 6.11 -5.66 -19.98
C ILE A 73 6.76 -7.03 -19.85
N ASN A 74 6.40 -7.97 -20.73
CA ASN A 74 7.08 -9.26 -20.79
C ASN A 74 8.43 -9.08 -21.49
N GLU A 75 9.53 -9.24 -20.76
CA GLU A 75 10.89 -9.06 -21.31
C GLU A 75 11.26 -10.15 -22.34
N ASN A 76 10.54 -11.28 -22.36
CA ASN A 76 10.84 -12.45 -23.21
C ASN A 76 9.91 -12.64 -24.41
N SER A 77 8.99 -11.71 -24.69
CA SER A 77 8.11 -11.81 -25.83
C SER A 77 8.20 -10.57 -26.70
N SER A 78 8.68 -10.74 -27.93
CA SER A 78 8.44 -9.83 -29.05
C SER A 78 6.95 -9.70 -29.41
N GLU A 79 6.10 -10.43 -28.69
CA GLU A 79 4.66 -10.36 -28.74
C GLU A 79 4.17 -9.82 -27.40
N LEU A 80 3.47 -8.69 -27.44
CA LEU A 80 2.63 -8.23 -26.34
C LEU A 80 1.59 -9.32 -26.10
N THR A 81 1.87 -10.31 -25.24
CA THR A 81 0.88 -11.31 -24.86
C THR A 81 -0.13 -10.63 -23.95
N ASN A 82 -1.14 -10.05 -24.60
CA ASN A 82 -2.42 -9.70 -24.04
C ASN A 82 -3.17 -10.98 -23.61
N GLU A 83 -2.61 -11.82 -22.75
CA GLU A 83 -3.29 -13.05 -22.29
C GLU A 83 -4.24 -12.82 -21.11
N PHE A 84 -4.55 -11.56 -20.81
CA PHE A 84 -5.81 -11.19 -20.17
C PHE A 84 -6.35 -9.95 -20.88
N ILE A 85 -6.94 -10.13 -22.08
CA ILE A 85 -7.88 -9.13 -22.64
C ILE A 85 -9.16 -9.20 -21.81
N THR A 86 -9.08 -8.74 -20.56
CA THR A 86 -10.16 -7.91 -20.07
C THR A 86 -9.84 -6.54 -20.62
N VAL A 87 -10.72 -6.01 -21.46
CA VAL A 87 -10.70 -4.61 -21.91
C VAL A 87 -10.92 -3.75 -20.66
N ASN A 88 -9.91 -3.63 -19.81
CA ASN A 88 -9.95 -2.71 -18.70
C ASN A 88 -9.77 -1.33 -19.33
N LYS A 89 -10.84 -0.52 -19.31
CA LYS A 89 -10.88 0.85 -19.84
C LYS A 89 -9.93 1.82 -19.13
N PHE A 90 -9.18 1.33 -18.15
CA PHE A 90 -8.30 2.13 -17.32
C PHE A 90 -6.90 2.22 -17.93
N GLU A 91 -6.33 3.42 -17.90
CA GLU A 91 -4.97 3.68 -18.33
C GLU A 91 -4.01 2.88 -17.45
N LYS A 92 -3.17 2.05 -18.09
CA LYS A 92 -2.12 1.29 -17.39
C LYS A 92 -0.83 2.10 -17.40
N ILE A 93 -0.16 2.16 -16.25
CA ILE A 93 1.12 2.89 -16.08
C ILE A 93 2.26 1.94 -15.76
N SER A 94 3.50 2.40 -15.86
CA SER A 94 4.67 1.57 -15.49
C SER A 94 4.72 1.32 -13.97
N GLU A 95 5.38 0.22 -13.56
CA GLU A 95 5.61 -0.05 -12.13
C GLU A 95 6.33 1.12 -11.44
N ASN A 96 7.34 1.70 -12.09
CA ASN A 96 8.07 2.84 -11.55
C ASN A 96 7.16 4.05 -11.32
N ASP A 97 6.29 4.38 -12.29
CA ASP A 97 5.38 5.53 -12.16
C ASP A 97 4.34 5.31 -11.07
N ALA A 98 3.84 4.07 -10.92
CA ALA A 98 2.92 3.70 -9.85
C ALA A 98 3.56 3.87 -8.46
N ILE A 99 4.80 3.38 -8.29
CA ILE A 99 5.55 3.51 -7.04
C ILE A 99 5.89 4.96 -6.74
N VAL A 100 6.31 5.75 -7.73
CA VAL A 100 6.56 7.19 -7.55
C VAL A 100 5.28 7.92 -7.14
N THR A 101 4.15 7.60 -7.76
CA THR A 101 2.85 8.18 -7.43
C THR A 101 2.46 7.83 -5.99
N LEU A 102 2.58 6.55 -5.61
CA LEU A 102 2.29 6.09 -4.25
C LEU A 102 3.20 6.77 -3.21
N LEU A 103 4.51 6.82 -3.42
CA LEU A 103 5.44 7.43 -2.45
C LEU A 103 5.19 8.93 -2.25
N ASN A 104 4.89 9.66 -3.34
CA ASN A 104 4.51 11.07 -3.25
C ASN A 104 3.21 11.25 -2.46
N TYR A 105 2.27 10.33 -2.61
CA TYR A 105 0.99 10.35 -1.92
C TYR A 105 1.10 9.99 -0.43
N LEU A 106 1.90 8.96 -0.13
CA LEU A 106 2.21 8.52 1.23
C LEU A 106 2.90 9.64 2.02
N SER A 107 3.98 10.22 1.49
CA SER A 107 4.83 11.12 2.27
C SER A 107 5.19 10.43 3.61
N ASN A 108 5.18 11.14 4.73
CA ASN A 108 5.38 10.60 6.07
C ASN A 108 4.11 10.04 6.75
N SER A 109 3.06 9.69 6.00
CA SER A 109 1.81 9.15 6.59
C SER A 109 2.02 7.85 7.35
N ILE A 110 1.06 7.45 8.17
CA ILE A 110 0.98 6.08 8.70
C ILE A 110 0.19 5.23 7.70
N ILE A 111 0.74 4.10 7.27
CA ILE A 111 0.08 3.16 6.35
C ILE A 111 -0.93 2.32 7.13
N ILE A 112 -2.09 2.11 6.55
CA ILE A 112 -3.11 1.17 7.05
C ILE A 112 -3.36 0.13 5.97
N GLY A 113 -3.35 -1.14 6.33
CA GLY A 113 -3.64 -2.24 5.40
C GLY A 113 -4.19 -3.46 6.12
N HIS A 114 -4.55 -4.50 5.34
CA HIS A 114 -4.95 -5.81 5.84
C HIS A 114 -3.84 -6.80 5.52
N ARG A 115 -3.20 -7.39 6.54
CA ARG A 115 -1.98 -8.20 6.36
C ARG A 115 -0.86 -7.40 5.70
N VAL A 116 -0.73 -6.15 6.16
CA VAL A 116 0.02 -5.07 5.49
C VAL A 116 1.51 -5.40 5.31
N ASN A 117 2.07 -6.30 6.10
CA ASN A 117 3.46 -6.73 5.94
C ASN A 117 3.74 -7.29 4.53
N PHE A 118 2.79 -8.04 3.97
CA PHE A 118 2.92 -8.54 2.59
C PHE A 118 2.97 -7.38 1.59
N ASP A 119 2.08 -6.39 1.72
CA ASP A 119 2.08 -5.21 0.86
C ASP A 119 3.40 -4.44 0.93
N ILE A 120 3.93 -4.26 2.15
CA ILE A 120 5.22 -3.61 2.38
C ILE A 120 6.37 -4.39 1.73
N GLU A 121 6.38 -5.72 1.84
CA GLU A 121 7.38 -6.56 1.19
C GLU A 121 7.34 -6.44 -0.34
N MET A 122 6.14 -6.44 -0.93
CA MET A 122 5.94 -6.20 -2.37
C MET A 122 6.49 -4.83 -2.79
N LEU A 123 6.20 -3.77 -2.03
CA LEU A 123 6.68 -2.41 -2.30
C LEU A 123 8.21 -2.33 -2.15
N ASP A 124 8.78 -2.92 -1.11
CA ASP A 124 10.23 -2.98 -0.87
C ASP A 124 10.97 -3.66 -2.04
N LYS A 125 10.35 -4.67 -2.67
CA LYS A 125 10.91 -5.34 -3.85
C LYS A 125 10.94 -4.42 -5.06
N CYS A 126 9.88 -3.63 -5.28
CA CYS A 126 9.85 -2.61 -6.32
C CYS A 126 10.94 -1.55 -6.08
N LEU A 127 11.05 -1.04 -4.85
CA LEU A 127 12.07 -0.06 -4.48
C LEU A 127 13.50 -0.59 -4.64
N SER A 128 13.73 -1.87 -4.32
CA SER A 128 15.00 -2.55 -4.54
C SER A 128 15.40 -2.57 -6.02
N ARG A 129 14.46 -2.90 -6.93
CA ARG A 129 14.68 -2.83 -8.39
C ARG A 129 15.02 -1.42 -8.85
N MET A 130 14.41 -0.41 -8.25
CA MET A 130 14.73 1.02 -8.47
C MET A 130 16.05 1.46 -7.81
N LYS A 131 16.76 0.56 -7.12
CA LYS A 131 17.97 0.85 -6.33
C LYS A 131 17.73 1.90 -5.24
N LEU A 132 16.53 1.93 -4.66
CA LEU A 132 16.17 2.81 -3.54
C LEU A 132 16.32 2.08 -2.20
N GLY A 133 15.85 2.70 -1.13
CA GLY A 133 15.77 2.07 0.20
C GLY A 133 14.49 1.24 0.35
N LYS A 134 14.01 1.14 1.59
CA LYS A 134 12.75 0.48 1.95
C LYS A 134 11.67 1.51 2.28
N ILE A 135 10.40 1.08 2.32
CA ILE A 135 9.32 1.88 2.90
C ILE A 135 9.71 2.27 4.33
N ARG A 136 9.56 3.56 4.65
CA ARG A 136 9.91 4.15 5.96
C ARG A 136 8.69 4.46 6.82
N ASN A 137 7.49 4.37 6.25
CA ASN A 137 6.25 4.64 6.94
C ASN A 137 6.02 3.61 8.05
N GLU A 138 5.54 4.08 9.20
CA GLU A 138 4.89 3.17 10.15
C GLU A 138 3.65 2.56 9.49
N ALA A 139 3.33 1.31 9.83
CA ALA A 139 2.18 0.60 9.28
C ALA A 139 1.36 -0.04 10.40
N TYR A 140 0.03 0.11 10.33
CA TYR A 140 -0.91 -0.59 11.19
C TYR A 140 -1.72 -1.59 10.37
N ASP A 141 -1.83 -2.79 10.92
CA ASP A 141 -2.60 -3.88 10.34
C ASP A 141 -3.97 -3.99 11.01
N ILE A 142 -5.03 -3.87 10.21
CA ILE A 142 -6.39 -3.95 10.75
C ILE A 142 -6.76 -5.35 11.27
N GLU A 143 -6.13 -6.44 10.78
CA GLU A 143 -6.33 -7.79 11.31
C GLU A 143 -5.67 -7.92 12.69
N ALA A 144 -4.48 -7.32 12.89
CA ALA A 144 -3.84 -7.27 14.19
C ALA A 144 -4.63 -6.41 15.19
N MET A 145 -5.16 -5.26 14.74
CA MET A 145 -6.05 -4.42 15.54
C MET A 145 -7.33 -5.18 15.94
N PHE A 146 -7.93 -5.93 15.02
CA PHE A 146 -9.12 -6.73 15.30
C PHE A 146 -8.82 -7.89 16.26
N ASN A 147 -7.70 -8.60 16.07
CA ASN A 147 -7.22 -9.61 17.02
C ASN A 147 -7.08 -9.05 18.43
N LYS A 148 -6.45 -7.87 18.57
CA LYS A 148 -6.33 -7.16 19.84
C LYS A 148 -7.70 -6.84 20.45
N LEU A 149 -8.66 -6.41 19.65
CA LEU A 149 -10.03 -6.13 20.11
C LEU A 149 -10.76 -7.41 20.57
N GLN A 150 -10.49 -8.55 19.92
CA GLN A 150 -11.09 -9.85 20.26
C GLN A 150 -10.33 -10.59 21.39
N GLU A 151 -9.24 -10.02 21.90
CA GLU A 151 -8.34 -10.70 22.86
C GLU A 151 -7.82 -12.05 22.34
N THR A 152 -7.56 -12.11 21.02
CA THR A 152 -6.96 -13.27 20.34
C THR A 152 -5.62 -12.88 19.72
N ASN A 153 -4.66 -13.80 19.66
CA ASN A 153 -3.32 -13.48 19.17
C ASN A 153 -2.98 -14.00 17.76
N ASP A 154 -3.69 -15.01 17.24
CA ASP A 154 -3.27 -15.71 16.01
C ASP A 154 -4.44 -16.18 15.14
N LYS A 155 -5.55 -15.43 15.11
CA LYS A 155 -6.66 -15.75 14.20
C LYS A 155 -6.57 -14.91 12.94
N SER A 156 -6.73 -15.58 11.81
CA SER A 156 -6.85 -14.92 10.51
C SER A 156 -8.31 -14.61 10.21
N TYR A 157 -8.58 -13.38 9.79
CA TYR A 157 -9.92 -12.87 9.49
C TYR A 157 -9.94 -12.18 8.14
N SER A 158 -10.90 -12.55 7.29
CA SER A 158 -11.16 -11.78 6.06
C SER A 158 -11.76 -10.41 6.39
N LEU A 159 -11.67 -9.46 5.44
CA LEU A 159 -12.39 -8.19 5.52
C LEU A 159 -13.89 -8.42 5.76
N GLU A 160 -14.49 -9.36 5.03
CA GLU A 160 -15.90 -9.74 5.18
C GLU A 160 -16.23 -10.20 6.61
N HIS A 161 -15.38 -11.04 7.20
CA HIS A 161 -15.57 -11.50 8.58
C HIS A 161 -15.52 -10.32 9.57
N MET A 162 -14.49 -9.48 9.47
CA MET A 162 -14.35 -8.31 10.34
C MET A 162 -15.53 -7.34 10.15
N GLY A 163 -15.99 -7.14 8.91
CA GLY A 163 -17.17 -6.33 8.59
C GLY A 163 -18.43 -6.84 9.28
N LYS A 164 -18.73 -8.14 9.14
CA LYS A 164 -19.86 -8.78 9.83
C LYS A 164 -19.76 -8.65 11.35
N ALA A 165 -18.59 -8.92 11.93
CA ALA A 165 -18.37 -8.83 13.37
C ALA A 165 -18.54 -7.39 13.91
N LEU A 166 -18.09 -6.39 13.14
CA LEU A 166 -18.17 -4.97 13.50
C LEU A 166 -19.49 -4.30 13.06
N LYS A 167 -20.41 -5.05 12.43
CA LYS A 167 -21.69 -4.57 11.88
C LYS A 167 -21.49 -3.45 10.85
N ILE A 168 -20.50 -3.60 9.98
CA ILE A 168 -20.23 -2.72 8.84
C ILE A 168 -20.63 -3.46 7.57
N ASN A 169 -21.47 -2.82 6.75
CA ASN A 169 -21.80 -3.32 5.43
C ASN A 169 -20.66 -2.97 4.47
N LEU A 170 -19.87 -3.97 4.10
CA LEU A 170 -18.83 -3.83 3.08
C LEU A 170 -19.42 -4.05 1.70
N SER A 171 -18.75 -3.54 0.67
CA SER A 171 -19.13 -3.75 -0.73
C SER A 171 -18.93 -5.22 -1.11
N ASP A 172 -19.85 -5.81 -1.87
CA ASP A 172 -19.66 -7.14 -2.49
C ASP A 172 -18.83 -7.06 -3.79
N ARG A 173 -18.37 -5.86 -4.15
CA ARG A 173 -17.51 -5.65 -5.32
C ARG A 173 -16.07 -6.00 -4.94
N ASN A 174 -15.45 -6.85 -5.76
CA ASN A 174 -14.07 -7.29 -5.57
C ASN A 174 -13.14 -6.45 -6.47
N SER A 175 -12.89 -5.20 -6.06
CA SER A 175 -11.86 -4.36 -6.67
C SER A 175 -10.85 -3.90 -5.61
N VAL A 176 -9.63 -3.57 -6.03
CA VAL A 176 -8.58 -3.11 -5.11
C VAL A 176 -8.97 -1.79 -4.42
N SER A 177 -9.72 -0.92 -5.11
CA SER A 177 -10.27 0.31 -4.51
C SER A 177 -11.42 0.05 -3.52
N ASP A 178 -12.30 -0.92 -3.79
CA ASP A 178 -13.32 -1.36 -2.84
C ASP A 178 -12.69 -1.96 -1.57
N ASP A 179 -11.60 -2.72 -1.71
CA ASP A 179 -10.84 -3.26 -0.58
C ASP A 179 -10.19 -2.15 0.25
N ALA A 180 -9.51 -1.20 -0.39
CA ALA A 180 -8.92 -0.05 0.32
C ALA A 180 -10.00 0.74 1.09
N TYR A 181 -11.17 0.94 0.50
CA TYR A 181 -12.28 1.61 1.18
C TYR A 181 -12.85 0.77 2.34
N SER A 182 -12.98 -0.54 2.16
CA SER A 182 -13.42 -1.46 3.21
C SER A 182 -12.46 -1.47 4.39
N ILE A 183 -11.15 -1.51 4.12
CA ILE A 183 -10.09 -1.38 5.13
C ILE A 183 -10.23 -0.04 5.87
N ALA A 184 -10.49 1.06 5.16
CA ALA A 184 -10.65 2.38 5.78
C ALA A 184 -11.84 2.44 6.76
N LEU A 185 -12.98 1.83 6.39
CA LEU A 185 -14.16 1.75 7.27
C LEU A 185 -13.88 0.91 8.52
N LEU A 186 -13.24 -0.26 8.34
CA LEU A 186 -12.85 -1.13 9.44
C LEU A 186 -11.85 -0.44 10.36
N PHE A 187 -10.84 0.23 9.80
CA PHE A 187 -9.85 1.00 10.54
C PHE A 187 -10.50 2.07 11.42
N LEU A 188 -11.40 2.89 10.88
CA LEU A 188 -12.09 3.91 11.68
C LEU A 188 -12.88 3.31 12.84
N LYS A 189 -13.54 2.16 12.62
CA LYS A 189 -14.29 1.46 13.67
C LYS A 189 -13.38 0.87 14.73
N LEU A 190 -12.26 0.28 14.33
CA LEU A 190 -11.26 -0.30 15.23
C LEU A 190 -10.53 0.77 16.03
N LYS A 191 -10.16 1.88 15.37
CA LYS A 191 -9.55 3.07 15.97
C LYS A 191 -10.41 3.61 17.12
N ASP A 192 -11.72 3.75 16.88
CA ASP A 192 -12.71 4.13 17.89
C ASP A 192 -12.76 3.12 19.05
N LYS A 193 -12.93 1.83 18.76
CA LYS A 193 -13.05 0.79 19.79
C LYS A 193 -11.79 0.58 20.64
N LEU A 194 -10.61 0.83 20.07
CA LEU A 194 -9.32 0.69 20.75
C LEU A 194 -8.84 2.00 21.40
N GLY A 195 -9.57 3.09 21.26
CA GLY A 195 -9.20 4.39 21.83
C GLY A 195 -7.94 5.01 21.21
N ILE A 196 -7.66 4.73 19.94
CA ILE A 196 -6.51 5.27 19.22
C ILE A 196 -6.87 6.69 18.74
N GLN A 197 -6.12 7.70 19.20
CA GLN A 197 -6.35 9.11 18.87
C GLN A 197 -5.75 9.49 17.51
#